data_AF-A0A7J4PD65-F1
#
_entry.id   AF-A0A7J4PD65-F1
#
_cell.length_a   1.000
_cell.length_b   1.000
_cell.length_c   1.000
_cell.angle_alpha   90.00
_cell.angle_beta   90.00
_cell.angle_gamma   90.00
#
_symmetry.space_group_name_H-M   'P 1'
#
loop_
_entity.id
_entity.type
_entity.pdbx_description
1 polymer ?
#
loop_
_entity_poly.entity_id
_entity_poly.type
_entity_poly.pdbx_seq_one_letter_code
_entity_poly.pdbx_strand_id
1 'polypeptide(L)'
;MTRKLSEETVQKIREDTIEGKSRYEIASEMGLSPTVIYAYTKDIPGKRQREPCIRGKTLALLKNLLKKGYVSTGNNRTSLRFLQKIFPVIKCSQFKNRSIYYLEDKNKLALREMMEMDSSRIISYQELSRMTQVFNTDIKIMQKRLFIGRNRKRRGYKIKSRKQHHESFSKERQTLLDEFLGRILHSEVLLKFFLLFF
;
A
#
# COMPACT_ATOMS: atom_id res chain seq x y z
N MET A 1 -39.24 11.80 -3.72
CA MET A 1 -40.08 11.52 -2.53
C MET A 1 -40.47 10.05 -2.56
N THR A 2 -39.95 9.22 -1.66
CA THR A 2 -40.35 7.82 -1.54
C THR A 2 -41.71 7.76 -0.86
N ARG A 3 -42.72 7.17 -1.53
CA ARG A 3 -44.00 6.86 -0.88
C ARG A 3 -43.71 5.94 0.31
N LYS A 4 -44.16 6.34 1.50
CA LYS A 4 -44.03 5.53 2.72
C LYS A 4 -44.97 4.32 2.56
N LEU A 5 -44.43 3.11 2.71
CA LEU A 5 -45.24 1.89 2.66
C LEU A 5 -46.04 1.73 3.96
N SER A 6 -47.13 0.98 3.93
CA SER A 6 -47.83 0.59 5.16
C SER A 6 -46.95 -0.34 6.00
N GLU A 7 -47.11 -0.28 7.31
CA GLU A 7 -46.31 -1.07 8.25
C GLU A 7 -46.47 -2.58 8.01
N GLU A 8 -47.68 -3.03 7.69
CA GLU A 8 -47.98 -4.43 7.33
C GLU A 8 -47.17 -4.90 6.12
N THR A 9 -47.02 -4.04 5.10
CA THR A 9 -46.24 -4.38 3.90
C THR A 9 -44.76 -4.50 4.25
N VAL A 10 -44.24 -3.61 5.11
CA VAL A 10 -42.85 -3.65 5.56
C VAL A 10 -42.56 -4.91 6.39
N GLN A 11 -43.49 -5.29 7.26
CA GLN A 11 -43.38 -6.50 8.07
C GLN A 11 -43.29 -7.74 7.18
N LYS A 12 -44.20 -7.86 6.20
CA LYS A 12 -44.22 -8.97 5.25
C LYS A 12 -42.95 -9.07 4.41
N ILE A 13 -42.44 -7.94 3.91
CA ILE A 13 -41.16 -7.87 3.18
C ILE A 13 -40.01 -8.42 4.05
N ARG A 14 -40.00 -8.10 5.35
CA ARG A 14 -38.96 -8.56 6.28
C ARG A 14 -39.07 -10.06 6.54
N GLU A 15 -40.27 -10.57 6.78
CA GLU A 15 -40.54 -12.00 6.96
C GLU A 15 -40.10 -12.82 5.73
N ASP A 16 -40.54 -12.43 4.54
CA ASP A 16 -40.14 -13.05 3.26
C ASP A 16 -38.61 -13.04 3.06
N THR A 17 -37.95 -11.98 3.50
CA THR A 17 -36.47 -11.87 3.42
C THR A 17 -35.77 -12.80 4.40
N ILE A 18 -36.32 -12.99 5.61
CA ILE A 18 -35.80 -13.91 6.63
C ILE A 18 -35.99 -15.37 6.20
N GLU A 19 -37.16 -15.71 5.61
CA GLU A 19 -37.41 -17.02 4.97
C GLU A 19 -36.45 -17.27 3.79
N GLY A 20 -35.87 -16.19 3.26
CA GLY A 20 -34.75 -16.24 2.33
C GLY A 20 -35.18 -16.23 0.88
N LYS A 21 -36.35 -15.67 0.57
CA LYS A 21 -36.70 -15.22 -0.79
C LYS A 21 -35.73 -14.12 -1.22
N SER A 22 -35.47 -14.02 -2.52
CA SER A 22 -34.62 -12.95 -3.03
C SER A 22 -35.38 -11.62 -3.02
N ARG A 23 -34.68 -10.52 -2.77
CA ARG A 23 -35.27 -9.16 -2.83
C ARG A 23 -35.91 -8.84 -4.19
N TYR A 24 -35.48 -9.50 -5.26
CA TYR A 24 -36.04 -9.36 -6.61
C TYR A 24 -37.36 -10.13 -6.77
N GLU A 25 -37.46 -11.33 -6.21
CA GLU A 25 -38.71 -12.10 -6.18
C GLU A 25 -39.77 -11.34 -5.39
N ILE A 26 -39.43 -10.83 -4.20
CA ILE A 26 -40.35 -10.03 -3.37
C ILE A 26 -40.80 -8.76 -4.11
N ALA A 27 -39.89 -8.10 -4.86
CA ALA A 27 -40.23 -6.93 -5.69
C ALA A 27 -41.25 -7.28 -6.78
N SER A 28 -41.06 -8.41 -7.45
CA SER A 28 -41.96 -8.88 -8.49
C SER A 28 -43.32 -9.29 -7.94
N GLU A 29 -43.36 -9.99 -6.80
CA GLU A 29 -44.59 -10.44 -6.14
C GLU A 29 -45.43 -9.26 -5.63
N MET A 30 -44.78 -8.24 -5.05
CA MET A 30 -45.48 -7.09 -4.46
C MET A 30 -45.65 -5.90 -5.43
N GLY A 31 -45.12 -5.99 -6.66
CA GLY A 31 -45.15 -4.88 -7.62
C GLY A 31 -44.36 -3.64 -7.17
N LEU A 32 -43.37 -3.82 -6.30
CA LEU A 32 -42.56 -2.75 -5.73
C LEU A 32 -41.21 -2.65 -6.44
N SER A 33 -40.60 -1.47 -6.42
CA SER A 33 -39.25 -1.33 -6.97
C SER A 33 -38.23 -2.04 -6.07
N PRO A 34 -37.21 -2.72 -6.64
CA PRO A 34 -36.17 -3.40 -5.86
C PRO A 34 -35.44 -2.47 -4.88
N THR A 35 -35.32 -1.18 -5.25
CA THR A 35 -34.69 -0.14 -4.43
C THR A 35 -35.46 0.10 -3.12
N VAL A 36 -36.79 0.08 -3.17
CA VAL A 36 -37.64 0.25 -1.98
C VAL A 36 -37.47 -0.92 -1.03
N ILE A 37 -37.49 -2.15 -1.56
CA ILE A 37 -37.25 -3.36 -0.77
C ILE A 37 -35.87 -3.34 -0.13
N TYR A 38 -34.85 -2.93 -0.88
CA TYR A 38 -33.49 -2.80 -0.35
C TYR A 38 -33.42 -1.83 0.84
N ALA A 39 -34.15 -0.71 0.80
CA ALA A 39 -34.18 0.25 1.90
C ALA A 39 -34.73 -0.34 3.21
N TYR A 40 -35.78 -1.17 3.14
CA TYR A 40 -36.43 -1.78 4.31
C TYR A 40 -35.78 -3.07 4.81
N THR A 41 -34.88 -3.66 4.02
CA THR A 41 -34.20 -4.95 4.31
C THR A 41 -32.68 -4.83 4.36
N LYS A 42 -32.15 -3.60 4.43
CA LYS A 42 -30.71 -3.32 4.40
C LYS A 42 -29.98 -3.91 5.61
N ASP A 43 -30.67 -3.92 6.75
CA ASP A 43 -30.20 -4.45 8.03
C ASP A 43 -30.14 -5.99 8.05
N ILE A 44 -30.91 -6.66 7.18
CA ILE A 44 -30.94 -8.12 7.13
C ILE A 44 -29.76 -8.64 6.29
N PRO A 45 -28.85 -9.45 6.87
CA PRO A 45 -27.72 -10.00 6.14
C PRO A 45 -28.23 -10.96 5.06
N GLY A 46 -27.81 -10.73 3.81
CA GLY A 46 -28.26 -11.55 2.69
C GLY A 46 -27.69 -12.98 2.74
N LYS A 47 -28.49 -13.96 2.28
CA LYS A 47 -28.16 -15.40 2.13
C LYS A 47 -26.88 -15.69 1.33
N ARG A 48 -26.35 -14.70 0.60
CA ARG A 48 -25.08 -14.79 -0.15
C ARG A 48 -23.83 -14.80 0.72
N GLN A 49 -23.94 -14.71 2.05
CA GLN A 49 -22.86 -15.12 2.95
C GLN A 49 -22.70 -16.66 2.96
N ARG A 50 -22.65 -17.28 1.78
CA ARG A 50 -22.17 -18.66 1.68
C ARG A 50 -20.74 -18.66 2.19
N GLU A 51 -20.38 -19.71 2.92
CA GLU A 51 -19.00 -19.95 3.32
C GLU A 51 -18.07 -19.73 2.12
N PRO A 52 -16.92 -19.07 2.32
CA PRO A 52 -16.03 -18.72 1.23
C PRO A 52 -15.50 -19.99 0.57
N CYS A 53 -16.18 -20.44 -0.50
CA CYS A 53 -15.75 -21.62 -1.22
C CYS A 53 -14.61 -21.26 -2.18
N ILE A 54 -13.44 -21.85 -1.93
CA ILE A 54 -12.25 -21.63 -2.76
C ILE A 54 -12.36 -22.53 -3.98
N ARG A 55 -12.61 -21.95 -5.16
CA ARG A 55 -12.77 -22.69 -6.41
C ARG A 55 -11.97 -22.07 -7.56
N GLY A 56 -11.77 -22.86 -8.62
CA GLY A 56 -11.17 -22.41 -9.88
C GLY A 56 -9.76 -21.84 -9.75
N LYS A 57 -9.54 -20.65 -10.32
CA LYS A 57 -8.22 -19.99 -10.35
C LYS A 57 -7.66 -19.72 -8.95
N THR A 58 -8.52 -19.37 -7.99
CA THR A 58 -8.12 -19.11 -6.60
C THR A 58 -7.57 -20.37 -5.94
N LEU A 59 -8.17 -21.53 -6.20
CA LEU A 59 -7.67 -22.81 -5.70
C LEU A 59 -6.31 -23.16 -6.30
N ALA A 60 -6.11 -22.92 -7.60
CA ALA A 60 -4.82 -23.12 -8.25
C ALA A 60 -3.72 -22.23 -7.65
N LEU A 61 -4.05 -20.95 -7.35
CA LEU A 61 -3.13 -20.03 -6.67
C LEU A 61 -2.78 -20.51 -5.27
N LEU A 62 -3.77 -21.00 -4.50
CA LEU A 62 -3.52 -21.55 -3.17
C LEU A 62 -2.59 -22.77 -3.24
N LYS A 63 -2.82 -23.70 -4.17
CA LYS A 63 -1.93 -24.86 -4.40
C LYS A 63 -0.50 -24.41 -4.74
N ASN A 64 -0.34 -23.41 -5.58
CA ASN A 64 0.96 -22.84 -5.92
C ASN A 64 1.64 -22.21 -4.70
N LEU A 65 0.89 -21.48 -3.89
CA LEU A 65 1.38 -20.82 -2.68
C LEU A 65 1.82 -21.84 -1.63
N LEU A 66 1.08 -22.94 -1.46
CA LEU A 66 1.48 -24.03 -0.57
C LEU A 66 2.75 -24.75 -1.07
N LYS A 67 2.82 -25.03 -2.38
CA LYS A 67 3.96 -25.73 -3.01
C LYS A 67 5.25 -24.90 -2.99
N LYS A 68 5.20 -23.67 -3.52
CA LYS A 68 6.39 -22.80 -3.66
C LYS A 68 6.67 -21.98 -2.40
N GLY A 69 5.63 -21.65 -1.65
CA GLY A 69 5.69 -20.74 -0.49
C GLY A 69 5.40 -19.28 -0.77
N TYR A 70 5.36 -18.89 -2.04
CA TYR A 70 5.11 -17.52 -2.46
C TYR A 70 4.43 -17.48 -3.83
N VAL A 71 3.79 -16.34 -4.12
CA VAL A 71 3.17 -16.01 -5.41
C VAL A 71 3.35 -14.51 -5.67
N SER A 72 3.90 -14.16 -6.83
CA SER A 72 4.03 -12.78 -7.28
C SER A 72 2.72 -12.24 -7.83
N THR A 73 2.48 -10.94 -7.61
CA THR A 73 1.24 -10.29 -8.01
C THR A 73 1.30 -9.86 -9.47
N GLY A 74 0.63 -10.62 -10.33
CA GLY A 74 0.21 -10.19 -11.67
C GLY A 74 -1.28 -9.84 -11.67
N ASN A 75 -2.05 -10.48 -12.55
CA ASN A 75 -3.50 -10.24 -12.71
C ASN A 75 -4.38 -10.86 -11.60
N ASN A 76 -3.78 -11.44 -10.56
CA ASN A 76 -4.45 -12.28 -9.57
C ASN A 76 -4.68 -11.60 -8.21
N ARG A 77 -4.57 -10.26 -8.16
CA ARG A 77 -4.58 -9.49 -6.91
C ARG A 77 -5.85 -9.69 -6.08
N THR A 78 -7.01 -9.78 -6.73
CA THR A 78 -8.31 -9.98 -6.08
C THR A 78 -8.41 -11.35 -5.41
N SER A 79 -8.03 -12.42 -6.10
CA SER A 79 -7.97 -13.77 -5.55
C SER A 79 -7.00 -13.89 -4.38
N LEU A 80 -5.83 -13.25 -4.46
CA LEU A 80 -4.83 -13.30 -3.39
C LEU A 80 -5.29 -12.53 -2.14
N ARG A 81 -5.94 -11.37 -2.30
CA ARG A 81 -6.58 -10.66 -1.18
C ARG A 81 -7.67 -11.48 -0.51
N PHE A 82 -8.48 -12.20 -1.30
CA PHE A 82 -9.50 -13.09 -0.78
C PHE A 82 -8.87 -14.24 0.04
N LEU A 83 -7.80 -14.86 -0.48
CA LEU A 83 -7.07 -15.90 0.25
C LEU A 83 -6.47 -15.36 1.55
N GLN A 84 -5.90 -14.16 1.55
CA GLN A 84 -5.37 -13.53 2.75
C GLN A 84 -6.45 -13.28 3.82
N LYS A 85 -7.68 -12.94 3.40
CA LYS A 85 -8.81 -12.77 4.33
C LYS A 85 -9.20 -14.07 5.03
N ILE A 86 -9.09 -15.20 4.33
CA ILE A 86 -9.42 -16.54 4.86
C ILE A 86 -8.26 -17.10 5.67
N PHE A 87 -7.02 -16.88 5.22
CA PHE A 87 -5.81 -17.42 5.83
C PHE A 87 -4.87 -16.29 6.26
N PRO A 88 -4.95 -15.83 7.53
CA PRO A 88 -4.12 -14.75 8.07
C PRO A 88 -2.61 -15.06 8.08
N VAL A 89 -2.25 -16.35 7.95
CA VAL A 89 -0.88 -16.85 7.79
C VAL A 89 -0.24 -16.37 6.48
N ILE A 90 -1.06 -16.04 5.47
CA ILE A 90 -0.59 -15.45 4.21
C ILE A 90 -0.31 -13.98 4.45
N LYS A 91 0.96 -13.59 4.35
CA LYS A 91 1.40 -12.18 4.39
C LYS A 91 1.55 -11.64 2.97
N CYS A 92 1.48 -10.32 2.87
CA CYS A 92 1.71 -9.60 1.63
C CYS A 92 2.73 -8.50 1.89
N SER A 93 3.74 -8.44 1.03
CA SER A 93 4.77 -7.40 1.08
C SER A 93 4.86 -6.70 -0.26
N GLN A 94 5.04 -5.37 -0.20
CA GLN A 94 5.15 -4.52 -1.37
C GLN A 94 6.51 -3.84 -1.41
N PHE A 95 7.16 -3.88 -2.57
CA PHE A 95 8.43 -3.22 -2.84
C PHE A 95 8.49 -2.77 -4.30
N LYS A 96 8.89 -1.51 -4.56
CA LYS A 96 9.05 -0.93 -5.91
C LYS A 96 7.89 -1.28 -6.88
N ASN A 97 6.65 -1.05 -6.45
CA ASN A 97 5.41 -1.33 -7.20
C ASN A 97 5.08 -2.80 -7.47
N ARG A 98 5.83 -3.72 -6.88
CA ARG A 98 5.57 -5.16 -6.95
C ARG A 98 5.10 -5.63 -5.60
N SER A 99 4.15 -6.56 -5.61
CA SER A 99 3.68 -7.20 -4.40
C SER A 99 3.87 -8.70 -4.51
N ILE A 100 4.25 -9.32 -3.41
CA ILE A 100 4.39 -10.76 -3.30
C ILE A 100 3.59 -11.23 -2.09
N TYR A 101 2.82 -12.30 -2.29
CA TYR A 101 2.10 -12.98 -1.23
C TYR A 101 2.88 -14.23 -0.87
N TYR A 102 3.02 -14.51 0.42
CA TYR A 102 3.84 -15.61 0.91
C TYR A 102 3.31 -16.13 2.23
N LEU A 103 3.69 -17.36 2.57
CA LEU A 103 3.45 -17.93 3.89
C LEU A 103 4.48 -17.40 4.88
N GLU A 104 4.05 -17.10 6.10
CA GLU A 104 4.86 -16.51 7.17
C GLU A 104 6.11 -17.34 7.56
N ASP A 105 6.10 -18.64 7.34
CA ASP A 105 7.25 -19.54 7.52
C ASP A 105 8.27 -19.45 6.37
N LYS A 106 7.87 -18.92 5.21
CA LYS A 106 8.65 -18.91 3.96
C LYS A 106 9.10 -17.52 3.54
N ASN A 107 9.20 -16.59 4.49
CA ASN A 107 9.61 -15.19 4.27
C ASN A 107 10.94 -15.07 3.52
N LYS A 108 11.93 -15.92 3.86
CA LYS A 108 13.26 -15.92 3.23
C LYS A 108 13.20 -16.29 1.75
N LEU A 109 12.31 -17.21 1.37
CA LEU A 109 12.13 -17.62 -0.02
C LEU A 109 11.45 -16.50 -0.82
N ALA A 110 10.43 -15.87 -0.24
CA ALA A 110 9.74 -14.75 -0.86
C ALA A 110 10.67 -13.54 -1.07
N LEU A 111 11.54 -13.26 -0.11
CA LEU A 111 12.55 -12.21 -0.23
C LEU A 111 13.54 -12.50 -1.36
N ARG A 112 14.03 -13.74 -1.47
CA ARG A 112 14.92 -14.13 -2.58
C ARG A 112 14.22 -13.94 -3.93
N GLU A 113 12.98 -14.40 -4.08
CA GLU A 113 12.23 -14.20 -5.31
C GLU A 113 12.07 -12.71 -5.63
N MET A 114 11.72 -11.88 -4.64
CA MET A 114 11.57 -10.44 -4.86
C MET A 114 12.87 -9.81 -5.38
N MET A 115 14.02 -10.25 -4.87
CA MET A 115 15.32 -9.81 -5.32
C MET A 115 15.66 -10.28 -6.74
N GLU A 116 15.26 -11.50 -7.11
CA GLU A 116 15.43 -12.05 -8.46
C GLU A 116 14.51 -11.37 -9.49
N MET A 117 13.30 -11.01 -9.08
CA MET A 117 12.37 -10.27 -9.93
C MET A 117 12.91 -8.88 -10.26
N ASP A 118 13.57 -8.21 -9.30
CA ASP A 118 14.13 -6.87 -9.49
C ASP A 118 15.17 -6.87 -10.61
N SER A 119 14.83 -6.20 -11.72
CA SER A 119 15.62 -6.17 -12.95
C SER A 119 16.92 -5.37 -12.83
N SER A 120 17.11 -4.66 -11.72
CA SER A 120 18.34 -3.94 -11.42
C SER A 120 19.48 -4.93 -11.16
N ARG A 121 20.42 -4.99 -12.11
CA ARG A 121 21.66 -5.78 -12.02
C ARG A 121 22.50 -5.50 -10.77
N ILE A 122 22.27 -4.37 -10.09
CA ILE A 122 22.96 -3.94 -8.89
C ILE A 122 21.91 -3.39 -7.92
N ILE A 123 21.74 -4.05 -6.78
CA ILE A 123 20.86 -3.58 -5.70
C ILE A 123 21.73 -2.76 -4.72
N SER A 124 21.29 -1.55 -4.37
CA SER A 124 21.98 -0.74 -3.36
C SER A 124 21.85 -1.36 -1.97
N TYR A 125 22.85 -1.16 -1.09
CA TYR A 125 22.77 -1.60 0.31
C TYR A 125 21.53 -1.06 1.03
N GLN A 126 21.13 0.18 0.75
CA GLN A 126 19.93 0.79 1.35
C GLN A 126 18.66 0.09 0.89
N GLU A 127 18.57 -0.26 -0.40
CA GLU A 127 17.44 -0.99 -0.96
C GLU A 127 17.34 -2.39 -0.38
N LEU A 128 18.48 -3.07 -0.26
CA LEU A 128 18.56 -4.39 0.35
C LEU A 128 18.13 -4.35 1.82
N SER A 129 18.53 -3.33 2.56
CA SER A 129 18.11 -3.13 3.96
C SER A 129 16.59 -2.91 4.07
N ARG A 130 16.03 -2.08 3.18
CA ARG A 130 14.58 -1.86 3.13
C ARG A 130 13.83 -3.14 2.78
N MET A 131 14.33 -3.93 1.83
CA MET A 131 13.74 -5.24 1.51
C MET A 131 13.78 -6.17 2.73
N THR A 132 14.92 -6.33 3.40
CA THR A 132 15.00 -7.21 4.59
C THR A 132 14.03 -6.79 5.70
N GLN A 133 13.84 -5.48 5.88
CA GLN A 133 12.87 -4.93 6.84
C GLN A 133 11.43 -5.28 6.45
N VAL A 134 11.05 -5.10 5.18
CA VAL A 134 9.70 -5.40 4.69
C VAL A 134 9.33 -6.87 4.90
N PHE A 135 10.30 -7.79 4.75
CA PHE A 135 10.06 -9.23 4.93
C PHE A 135 10.36 -9.73 6.36
N ASN A 136 10.71 -8.84 7.30
CA ASN A 136 11.14 -9.19 8.66
C ASN A 136 12.14 -10.36 8.70
N THR A 137 13.11 -10.36 7.80
CA THR A 137 14.09 -11.45 7.69
C THR A 137 15.50 -10.95 7.48
N ASP A 138 16.42 -11.53 8.25
CA ASP A 138 17.84 -11.26 8.10
C ASP A 138 18.46 -12.14 7.01
N ILE A 139 19.10 -11.48 6.05
CA ILE A 139 19.94 -12.14 5.04
C ILE A 139 21.39 -12.18 5.56
N LYS A 140 22.03 -13.35 5.49
CA LYS A 140 23.47 -13.50 5.78
C LYS A 140 24.30 -12.60 4.85
N ILE A 141 25.36 -11.98 5.37
CA ILE A 141 26.24 -11.06 4.64
C ILE A 141 26.75 -11.67 3.32
N MET A 142 27.06 -12.97 3.30
CA MET A 142 27.54 -13.68 2.09
C MET A 142 26.51 -13.67 0.95
N GLN A 143 25.22 -13.82 1.27
CA GLN A 143 24.16 -13.75 0.26
C GLN A 143 23.95 -12.32 -0.22
N LYS A 144 24.05 -11.31 0.67
CA LYS A 144 23.99 -9.89 0.29
C LYS A 144 25.02 -9.55 -0.79
N ARG A 145 26.24 -10.09 -0.69
CA ARG A 145 27.35 -9.87 -1.65
C ARG A 145 27.06 -10.37 -3.07
N LEU A 146 26.12 -11.30 -3.28
CA LEU A 146 25.77 -11.77 -4.62
C LEU A 146 24.97 -10.72 -5.42
N PHE A 147 24.22 -9.87 -4.72
CA PHE A 147 23.30 -8.90 -5.33
C PHE A 147 23.87 -7.47 -5.38
N ILE A 148 24.85 -7.20 -4.51
CA ILE A 148 25.63 -5.98 -4.57
C ILE A 148 26.61 -6.15 -5.72
N GLY A 149 26.32 -5.50 -6.84
CA GLY A 149 27.19 -5.48 -8.01
C GLY A 149 28.64 -5.28 -7.57
N ARG A 150 29.54 -6.16 -8.06
CA ARG A 150 30.99 -6.02 -7.83
C ARG A 150 31.32 -4.57 -8.15
N ASN A 151 31.68 -3.81 -7.12
CA ASN A 151 32.13 -2.43 -7.25
C ASN A 151 33.15 -2.45 -8.38
N ARG A 152 32.77 -2.00 -9.58
CA ARG A 152 33.75 -1.78 -10.65
C ARG A 152 34.74 -0.86 -9.99
N LYS A 153 35.98 -1.33 -9.78
CA LYS A 153 37.09 -0.55 -9.22
C LYS A 153 36.88 0.85 -9.74
N ARG A 154 36.44 1.79 -8.88
CA ARG A 154 36.19 3.15 -9.32
C ARG A 154 37.51 3.54 -9.95
N ARG A 155 37.58 3.62 -11.29
CA ARG A 155 38.75 4.17 -11.96
C ARG A 155 38.90 5.50 -11.28
N GLY A 156 39.96 5.62 -10.49
CA GLY A 156 40.21 6.78 -9.66
C GLY A 156 40.45 7.95 -10.59
N TYR A 157 39.38 8.54 -11.11
CA TYR A 157 39.38 9.96 -11.33
C TYR A 157 39.53 10.52 -9.92
N LYS A 158 40.79 10.71 -9.52
CA LYS A 158 41.15 11.81 -8.64
C LYS A 158 40.44 12.99 -9.27
N ILE A 159 39.26 13.33 -8.73
CA ILE A 159 38.78 14.70 -8.82
C ILE A 159 39.92 15.44 -8.15
N LYS A 160 40.87 15.94 -8.95
CA LYS A 160 41.75 17.00 -8.50
C LYS A 160 40.74 18.02 -8.01
N SER A 161 40.61 18.15 -6.70
CA SER A 161 39.97 19.31 -6.13
C SER A 161 40.69 20.47 -6.79
N ARG A 162 40.04 21.07 -7.81
CA ARG A 162 40.30 22.46 -8.11
C ARG A 162 40.00 23.10 -6.77
N LYS A 163 41.06 23.47 -6.04
CA LYS A 163 40.97 24.49 -5.02
C LYS A 163 40.26 25.64 -5.74
N GLN A 164 38.94 25.72 -5.59
CA GLN A 164 38.30 27.01 -5.71
C GLN A 164 38.97 27.80 -4.61
N HIS A 165 39.92 28.64 -5.01
CA HIS A 165 40.22 29.82 -4.24
C HIS A 165 38.85 30.48 -4.03
N HIS A 166 38.26 30.26 -2.85
CA HIS A 166 37.44 31.29 -2.28
C HIS A 166 38.38 32.48 -2.17
N GLU A 167 38.28 33.40 -3.12
CA GLU A 167 38.62 34.78 -2.86
C GLU A 167 37.86 35.12 -1.58
N SER A 168 38.63 35.25 -0.49
CA SER A 168 38.15 35.79 0.76
C SER A 168 37.53 37.13 0.42
N PHE A 169 36.21 37.19 0.41
CA PHE A 169 35.47 38.45 0.34
C PHE A 169 36.04 39.38 1.42
N SER A 170 36.46 40.58 1.02
CA SER A 170 37.01 41.57 1.93
C SER A 170 36.01 41.82 3.06
N LYS A 171 36.52 41.89 4.30
CA LYS A 171 35.72 42.08 5.53
C LYS A 171 34.77 43.29 5.44
N GLU A 172 35.08 44.28 4.61
CA GLU A 172 34.25 45.46 4.33
C GLU A 172 32.90 45.15 3.70
N ARG A 173 32.75 44.08 2.91
CA ARG A 173 31.45 43.70 2.33
C ARG A 173 30.56 42.92 3.31
N GLN A 174 31.15 42.27 4.32
CA GLN A 174 30.39 41.59 5.37
C GLN A 174 29.71 42.59 6.30
N THR A 175 30.42 43.66 6.69
CA THR A 175 29.82 44.71 7.55
C THR A 175 28.66 45.44 6.87
N LEU A 176 28.70 45.59 5.54
CA LEU A 176 27.64 46.25 4.77
C LEU A 176 26.37 45.37 4.67
N LEU A 177 26.53 44.04 4.59
CA LEU A 177 25.39 43.11 4.64
C LEU A 177 24.78 43.02 6.04
N ASP A 178 25.60 43.05 7.09
CA ASP A 178 25.11 43.03 8.47
C ASP A 178 24.41 44.34 8.84
N GLU A 179 24.87 45.51 8.36
CA GLU A 179 24.12 46.77 8.49
C GLU A 179 22.80 46.76 7.71
N PHE A 180 22.78 46.16 6.52
CA PHE A 180 21.56 46.08 5.70
C PHE A 180 20.51 45.16 6.33
N LEU A 181 20.93 43.97 6.80
CA LEU A 181 20.05 43.02 7.47
C LEU A 181 19.60 43.51 8.85
N GLY A 182 20.48 44.19 9.60
CA GLY A 182 20.13 44.84 10.86
C GLY A 182 19.04 45.89 10.69
N ARG A 183 19.08 46.70 9.62
CA ARG A 183 18.05 47.70 9.33
C ARG A 183 16.71 47.07 8.91
N ILE A 184 16.74 45.94 8.20
CA ILE A 184 15.51 45.24 7.77
C ILE A 184 14.80 44.59 8.96
N LEU A 185 15.56 43.95 9.87
CA LEU A 185 14.99 43.22 11.02
C LEU A 185 14.46 44.14 12.14
N HIS A 186 14.92 45.40 12.21
CA HIS A 186 14.39 46.40 13.14
C HIS A 186 13.15 47.14 12.61
N SER A 187 12.75 46.93 11.36
CA SER A 187 11.50 47.50 10.87
C SER A 187 10.31 46.70 11.44
N GLU A 188 9.48 47.36 12.24
CA GLU A 188 8.27 46.82 12.90
C GLU A 188 7.22 46.21 11.92
N VAL A 189 7.49 46.25 10.61
CA VAL A 189 6.62 45.77 9.55
C VAL A 189 6.49 44.24 9.55
N LEU A 190 7.52 43.50 10.00
CA LEU A 190 7.48 42.03 10.00
C LEU A 190 6.74 41.41 11.20
N LEU A 191 6.55 42.15 12.30
CA LEU A 191 5.81 41.67 13.47
C LEU A 191 4.29 41.62 13.22
N LYS A 192 3.75 42.41 12.28
CA LYS A 192 2.33 42.35 11.90
C LYS A 192 1.97 41.17 11.00
N PHE A 193 2.93 40.58 10.28
CA PHE A 193 2.65 39.47 9.37
C PHE A 193 2.60 38.09 10.06
N PHE A 194 3.20 37.95 11.24
CA PHE A 194 3.24 36.67 11.96
C PHE A 194 2.02 36.41 12.87
N LEU A 195 1.17 37.40 13.11
CA LEU A 195 -0.03 37.26 13.97
C LEU A 195 -1.33 36.90 13.22
N LEU A 196 -1.26 36.66 11.90
CA LEU A 196 -2.43 36.33 11.07
C LEU A 196 -2.51 34.86 10.64
N PHE A 197 -1.64 34.00 11.17
CA PHE A 197 -1.58 32.58 10.80
C PHE A 197 -1.59 31.59 12.00
N PHE A 198 -2.09 32.02 13.16
CA PHE A 198 -2.47 31.13 14.26
C PHE A 198 -3.89 31.42 14.72
#